data_AF-U2J7J0-F1
#
_entry.id   AF-U2J7J0-F1
#
_cell.length_a   1.000
_cell.length_b   1.000
_cell.length_c   1.000
_cell.angle_alpha   90.00
_cell.angle_beta   90.00
_cell.angle_gamma   90.00
#
_symmetry.space_group_name_H-M   'P 1'
#
loop_
_entity.id
_entity.type
_entity.pdbx_description
1 polymer ?
#
loop_
_entity_poly.entity_id
_entity_poly.type
_entity_poly.pdbx_seq_one_letter_code
_entity_poly.pdbx_strand_id
1 'polypeptide(L)'
;MEKLFQKMIAQTIRANDLNEKQHETFLIQQAILQKQEQQMELLQRRIGIMEDLMLKMCEILDRDLLSLLDQPLLFKQDVMEKLKVVDSTYRSYVKEGKLNPMQLGKIDYYFARGLAKDLMASKYKKKS
;
A
#
# COMPACT_ATOMS: atom_id res chain seq x y z
N MET A 1 6.11 -76.90 12.98
CA MET A 1 7.12 -76.20 12.16
C MET A 1 6.48 -75.38 11.03
N GLU A 2 5.60 -75.97 10.22
CA GLU A 2 4.99 -75.30 9.06
C GLU A 2 4.18 -74.02 9.39
N LYS A 3 3.35 -74.04 10.44
CA LYS A 3 2.60 -72.85 10.91
C LYS A 3 3.50 -71.70 11.39
N LEU A 4 4.69 -72.01 11.89
CA LEU A 4 5.67 -71.02 12.34
C LEU A 4 6.34 -70.34 11.13
N PHE A 5 6.70 -71.13 10.12
CA PHE A 5 7.20 -70.61 8.84
C PHE A 5 6.17 -69.73 8.11
N GLN A 6 4.91 -70.16 8.04
CA GLN A 6 3.85 -69.36 7.44
C GLN A 6 3.64 -68.02 8.17
N LYS A 7 3.71 -68.01 9.51
CA LYS A 7 3.64 -66.76 10.29
C LYS A 7 4.83 -65.84 10.02
N MET A 8 6.04 -66.40 9.90
CA MET A 8 7.24 -65.64 9.58
C MET A 8 7.15 -64.99 8.20
N ILE A 9 6.74 -65.75 7.17
CA ILE A 9 6.53 -65.23 5.81
C ILE A 9 5.49 -64.10 5.81
N ALA A 10 4.37 -64.29 6.50
CA ALA A 10 3.32 -63.26 6.59
C ALA A 10 3.75 -62.02 7.38
N GLN A 11 4.71 -62.14 8.29
CA GLN A 11 5.32 -60.99 8.99
C GLN A 11 6.32 -60.27 8.09
N THR A 12 7.15 -61.00 7.35
CA THR A 12 8.10 -60.42 6.38
C THR A 12 7.41 -59.65 5.27
N ILE A 13 6.32 -60.19 4.70
CA ILE A 13 5.53 -59.49 3.67
C ILE A 13 4.97 -58.18 4.23
N ARG A 14 4.35 -58.22 5.42
CA ARG A 14 3.82 -57.02 6.07
C ARG A 14 4.89 -55.98 6.40
N ALA A 15 6.09 -56.42 6.80
CA ALA A 15 7.20 -55.52 7.07
C ALA A 15 7.71 -54.85 5.79
N ASN A 16 7.78 -55.58 4.68
CA ASN A 16 8.15 -55.03 3.38
C ASN A 16 7.10 -54.03 2.87
N ASP A 17 5.81 -54.38 2.90
CA ASP A 17 4.72 -53.47 2.51
C ASP A 17 4.74 -52.18 3.33
N LEU A 18 5.05 -52.28 4.63
CA LEU A 18 5.18 -51.11 5.50
C LEU A 18 6.39 -50.26 5.13
N ASN A 19 7.54 -50.88 4.86
CA ASN A 19 8.75 -50.17 4.44
C ASN A 19 8.55 -49.44 3.09
N GLU A 20 7.86 -50.07 2.14
CA GLU A 20 7.53 -49.44 0.85
C GLU A 20 6.65 -48.20 1.04
N LYS A 21 5.58 -48.31 1.84
CA LYS A 21 4.71 -47.17 2.16
C LYS A 21 5.43 -46.05 2.93
N GLN A 22 6.34 -46.41 3.83
CA GLN A 22 7.17 -45.44 4.54
C GLN A 22 8.12 -44.73 3.57
N HIS A 23 8.71 -45.46 2.63
CA HIS A 23 9.56 -44.87 1.60
C HIS A 23 8.79 -43.90 0.70
N GLU A 24 7.60 -44.29 0.23
CA GLU A 24 6.72 -43.40 -0.53
C GLU A 24 6.35 -42.13 0.26
N THR A 25 5.99 -42.30 1.54
CA THR A 25 5.67 -41.18 2.43
C THR A 25 6.87 -40.24 2.57
N PHE A 26 8.08 -40.78 2.71
CA PHE A 26 9.30 -39.99 2.79
C PHE A 26 9.55 -39.17 1.52
N LEU A 27 9.38 -39.78 0.34
CA LEU A 27 9.54 -39.08 -0.95
C LEU A 27 8.53 -37.93 -1.09
N ILE A 28 7.28 -38.15 -0.68
CA ILE A 28 6.24 -37.10 -0.69
C ILE A 28 6.62 -35.96 0.26
N GLN A 29 7.06 -36.27 1.47
CA GLN A 29 7.49 -35.26 2.45
C GLN A 29 8.69 -34.46 1.93
N GLN A 30 9.66 -35.12 1.29
CA GLN A 30 10.81 -34.44 0.69
C GLN A 30 10.38 -33.47 -0.42
N ALA A 31 9.47 -33.88 -1.30
CA ALA A 31 8.95 -33.00 -2.35
C ALA A 31 8.18 -31.79 -1.78
N ILE A 32 7.41 -32.00 -0.70
CA ILE A 32 6.71 -30.91 0.00
C ILE A 32 7.71 -29.92 0.59
N LEU A 33 8.76 -30.40 1.25
CA LEU A 33 9.79 -29.54 1.85
C LEU A 33 10.52 -28.70 0.79
N GLN A 34 10.93 -29.32 -0.32
CA GLN A 34 11.57 -28.59 -1.43
C GLN A 34 10.66 -27.48 -1.98
N LYS A 35 9.37 -27.75 -2.10
CA LYS A 35 8.41 -26.73 -2.54
C LYS A 35 8.26 -25.60 -1.52
N GLN A 36 8.28 -25.92 -0.23
CA GLN A 36 8.23 -24.92 0.84
C GLN A 36 9.48 -24.03 0.84
N GLU A 37 10.67 -24.60 0.64
CA GLU A 37 11.92 -23.84 0.50
C GLU A 37 11.86 -22.85 -0.66
N GLN A 38 11.40 -23.29 -1.83
CA GLN A 38 11.22 -22.42 -3.00
C GLN A 38 10.23 -21.27 -2.73
N GLN A 39 9.13 -21.56 -2.02
CA GLN A 39 8.15 -20.53 -1.64
C GLN A 39 8.73 -19.52 -0.66
N MET A 40 9.54 -19.98 0.30
CA MET A 40 10.22 -19.12 1.27
C MET A 40 11.21 -18.17 0.61
N GLU A 41 12.03 -18.66 -0.34
CA GLU A 41 12.93 -17.80 -1.10
C GLU A 41 12.18 -16.71 -1.88
N LEU A 42 11.07 -17.08 -2.53
CA LEU A 42 10.26 -16.12 -3.27
C LEU A 42 9.62 -15.07 -2.35
N LEU A 43 9.18 -15.48 -1.15
CA LEU A 43 8.63 -14.59 -0.15
C LEU A 43 9.69 -13.61 0.39
N GLN A 44 10.90 -14.09 0.67
CA GLN A 44 12.02 -13.24 1.08
C GLN A 44 12.36 -12.19 0.02
N ARG A 45 12.39 -12.56 -1.27
CA ARG A 45 12.61 -11.60 -2.36
C ARG A 45 11.52 -10.53 -2.42
N ARG A 46 10.25 -10.93 -2.21
CA ARG A 46 9.13 -9.98 -2.18
C ARG A 46 9.21 -9.02 -1.01
N ILE A 47 9.63 -9.48 0.17
CA ILE A 47 9.83 -8.63 1.34
C ILE A 47 10.91 -7.59 1.05
N GLY A 48 12.06 -7.98 0.49
CA GLY A 48 13.12 -7.02 0.15
C GLY A 48 12.65 -5.94 -0.83
N ILE A 49 11.89 -6.31 -1.87
CA ILE A 49 11.31 -5.32 -2.80
C ILE A 49 10.34 -4.37 -2.09
N MET A 50 9.56 -4.88 -1.14
CA MET A 50 8.61 -4.06 -0.37
C MET A 50 9.33 -3.07 0.55
N GLU A 51 10.41 -3.50 1.20
CA GLU A 51 11.26 -2.63 2.03
C GLU A 51 11.87 -1.49 1.21
N ASP A 52 12.42 -1.80 0.03
CA ASP A 52 12.96 -0.80 -0.90
C ASP A 52 11.90 0.21 -1.36
N LEU A 53 10.69 -0.26 -1.65
CA LEU A 53 9.56 0.60 -2.02
C LEU A 53 9.16 1.51 -0.86
N MET A 54 9.10 0.98 0.36
CA MET A 54 8.77 1.77 1.55
C MET A 54 9.80 2.88 1.78
N LEU A 55 11.10 2.58 1.65
CA LEU A 55 12.16 3.59 1.77
C LEU A 55 11.99 4.72 0.74
N LYS A 56 11.77 4.37 -0.52
CA LYS A 56 11.53 5.36 -1.59
C LYS A 56 10.27 6.20 -1.33
N MET A 57 9.21 5.58 -0.80
CA MET A 57 7.99 6.30 -0.43
C MET A 57 8.25 7.30 0.70
N CYS A 58 9.06 6.94 1.70
CA CYS A 58 9.46 7.85 2.77
C CYS A 58 10.25 9.04 2.22
N GLU A 59 11.22 8.81 1.32
CA GLU A 59 11.99 9.91 0.71
C GLU A 59 11.10 10.90 -0.08
N ILE A 60 10.12 10.38 -0.83
CA ILE A 60 9.14 11.23 -1.54
C ILE A 60 8.29 12.00 -0.54
N LEU A 61 7.80 11.32 0.51
CA LEU A 61 6.97 11.94 1.52
C LEU A 61 7.73 13.05 2.26
N ASP A 62 8.99 12.83 2.63
CA ASP A 62 9.83 13.82 3.31
C ASP A 62 10.08 15.03 2.41
N ARG A 63 10.38 14.80 1.12
CA ARG A 63 10.54 15.89 0.15
C ARG A 63 9.25 16.69 -0.02
N ASP A 64 8.11 16.02 -0.14
CA ASP A 64 6.81 16.66 -0.27
C ASP A 64 6.42 17.40 1.02
N LEU A 65 6.69 16.83 2.20
CA LEU A 65 6.44 17.45 3.50
C LEU A 65 7.30 18.69 3.72
N LEU A 66 8.59 18.63 3.40
CA LEU A 66 9.47 19.80 3.44
C LEU A 66 8.96 20.89 2.48
N SER A 67 8.53 20.50 1.28
CA SER A 67 7.93 21.46 0.34
C SER A 67 6.62 22.08 0.85
N LEU A 68 5.89 21.40 1.75
CA LEU A 68 4.67 21.92 2.38
C LEU A 68 4.99 22.92 3.49
N LEU A 69 6.10 22.76 4.21
CA LEU A 69 6.56 23.71 5.22
C LEU A 69 7.01 25.04 4.57
N ASP A 70 7.57 24.97 3.36
CA ASP A 70 8.02 26.14 2.61
C ASP A 70 6.90 26.89 1.86
N GLN A 71 5.65 26.40 1.89
CA GLN A 71 4.55 27.11 1.19
C GLN A 71 4.08 28.32 1.99
N PRO A 72 4.13 29.53 1.42
CA PRO A 72 3.63 30.71 2.11
C PRO A 72 2.12 30.60 2.32
N LEU A 73 1.67 31.03 3.51
CA LEU A 73 0.27 31.30 3.79
C LEU A 73 -0.20 32.43 2.87
N LEU A 74 -1.29 32.19 2.15
CA LEU A 74 -1.90 33.19 1.27
C LEU A 74 -3.07 33.82 1.99
N PHE A 75 -3.00 35.10 2.26
CA PHE A 75 -4.14 35.84 2.76
C PHE A 75 -5.06 36.23 1.61
N LYS A 76 -6.26 36.69 1.96
CA LYS A 76 -7.26 37.16 1.01
C LYS A 76 -6.69 38.09 -0.09
N GLN A 77 -5.81 39.03 0.26
CA GLN A 77 -5.20 39.96 -0.71
C GLN A 77 -4.34 39.21 -1.73
N ASP A 78 -3.47 38.31 -1.27
CA ASP A 78 -2.60 37.50 -2.13
C ASP A 78 -3.42 36.61 -3.08
N VAL A 79 -4.52 36.03 -2.59
CA VAL A 79 -5.43 35.21 -3.41
C VAL A 79 -6.12 36.06 -4.48
N MET A 80 -6.60 37.26 -4.12
CA MET A 80 -7.22 38.18 -5.07
C MET A 80 -6.25 38.61 -6.16
N GLU A 81 -5.01 38.96 -5.79
CA GLU A 81 -3.96 39.32 -6.74
C GLU A 81 -3.62 38.14 -7.67
N LYS A 82 -3.41 36.95 -7.09
CA LYS A 82 -3.07 35.74 -7.85
C LYS A 82 -4.16 35.31 -8.84
N LEU A 83 -5.42 35.45 -8.44
CA LEU A 83 -6.57 35.13 -9.30
C LEU A 83 -6.98 36.29 -10.22
N LYS A 84 -6.38 37.48 -10.04
CA LYS A 84 -6.76 38.72 -10.73
C LYS A 84 -8.26 39.02 -10.61
N VAL A 85 -8.79 38.89 -9.39
CA VAL A 85 -10.21 39.14 -9.09
C VAL A 85 -10.37 40.26 -8.08
N VAL A 86 -11.52 40.93 -8.14
CA VAL A 86 -11.90 41.97 -7.17
C VAL A 86 -12.61 41.36 -5.95
N ASP A 87 -12.69 42.12 -4.86
CA ASP A 87 -13.25 41.68 -3.58
C ASP A 87 -14.68 41.11 -3.68
N SER A 88 -15.52 41.73 -4.50
CA SER A 88 -16.90 41.28 -4.74
C SER A 88 -16.92 39.87 -5.35
N THR A 89 -16.08 39.63 -6.36
CA THR A 89 -15.94 38.31 -7.00
C THR A 89 -15.39 37.27 -6.04
N TYR A 90 -14.38 37.64 -5.22
CA TYR A 90 -13.84 36.75 -4.19
C TYR A 90 -14.94 36.30 -3.21
N ARG A 91 -15.73 37.24 -2.67
CA ARG A 91 -16.82 36.92 -1.73
C ARG A 91 -17.88 36.03 -2.38
N SER A 92 -18.23 36.28 -3.63
CA SER A 92 -19.14 35.41 -4.38
C SER A 92 -18.57 34.00 -4.51
N TYR A 93 -17.29 33.84 -4.83
CA TYR A 93 -16.66 32.52 -4.94
C TYR A 93 -16.64 31.77 -3.61
N VAL A 94 -16.41 32.46 -2.49
CA VAL A 94 -16.50 31.85 -1.16
C VAL A 94 -17.93 31.44 -0.85
N LYS A 95 -18.91 32.31 -1.11
CA LYS A 95 -20.33 32.03 -0.87
C LYS A 95 -20.84 30.87 -1.74
N GLU A 96 -20.36 30.76 -2.97
CA GLU A 96 -20.68 29.68 -3.91
C GLU A 96 -19.90 28.38 -3.65
N GLY A 97 -19.02 28.35 -2.64
CA GLY A 97 -18.18 27.19 -2.30
C GLY A 97 -17.12 26.85 -3.37
N LYS A 98 -16.80 27.81 -4.25
CA LYS A 98 -15.73 27.71 -5.25
C LYS A 98 -14.35 27.94 -4.66
N LEU A 99 -14.30 28.69 -3.55
CA LEU A 99 -13.12 28.90 -2.72
C LEU A 99 -13.51 28.62 -1.27
N ASN A 100 -12.67 27.89 -0.54
CA ASN A 100 -12.94 27.52 0.85
C ASN A 100 -11.77 27.99 1.75
N PRO A 101 -11.76 29.28 2.15
CA PRO A 101 -10.72 29.80 3.02
C PRO A 101 -10.80 29.13 4.39
N MET A 102 -9.63 28.95 5.01
CA MET A 102 -9.56 28.75 6.45
C MET A 102 -9.71 30.11 7.14
N GLN A 103 -10.29 30.10 8.35
CA GLN A 103 -10.55 31.31 9.11
C GLN A 103 -9.83 31.27 10.45
N LEU A 104 -9.08 32.33 10.73
CA LEU A 104 -8.54 32.62 12.06
C LEU A 104 -9.19 33.92 12.54
N GLY A 105 -10.28 33.80 13.28
CA GLY A 105 -11.14 34.94 13.62
C GLY A 105 -11.80 35.54 12.38
N LYS A 106 -11.48 36.79 12.05
CA LYS A 106 -12.01 37.51 10.88
C LYS A 106 -11.07 37.50 9.67
N ILE A 107 -9.97 36.76 9.74
CA ILE A 107 -8.95 36.71 8.70
C ILE A 107 -9.12 35.43 7.90
N ASP A 108 -9.38 35.60 6.61
CA ASP A 108 -9.37 34.51 5.62
C ASP A 108 -7.94 34.25 5.15
N TYR A 109 -7.53 32.97 5.18
CA TYR A 109 -6.25 32.52 4.65
C TYR A 109 -6.35 31.16 3.97
N TYR A 110 -5.36 30.84 3.15
CA TYR A 110 -5.24 29.59 2.42
C TYR A 110 -3.82 29.06 2.52
N PHE A 111 -3.69 27.74 2.64
CA PHE A 111 -2.48 27.09 2.16
C PHE A 111 -2.51 27.07 0.63
N ALA A 112 -1.37 27.32 -0.01
CA ALA A 112 -1.28 27.38 -1.48
C ALA A 112 -1.83 26.11 -2.15
N ARG A 113 -1.59 24.93 -1.56
CA ARG A 113 -2.17 23.66 -2.00
C ARG A 113 -3.70 23.60 -1.88
N GLY A 114 -4.27 24.14 -0.80
CA GLY A 114 -5.72 24.20 -0.58
C GLY A 114 -6.40 25.03 -1.67
N LEU A 115 -5.84 26.21 -1.97
CA LEU A 115 -6.31 27.05 -3.07
C LEU A 115 -6.21 26.32 -4.42
N ALA A 116 -5.09 25.66 -4.71
CA ALA A 116 -4.94 24.91 -5.96
C ALA A 116 -5.98 23.78 -6.10
N LYS A 117 -6.29 23.07 -5.00
CA LYS A 117 -7.32 22.03 -4.96
C LYS A 117 -8.71 22.59 -5.29
N ASP A 118 -9.07 23.71 -4.67
CA ASP A 118 -10.35 24.39 -4.92
C ASP A 118 -10.47 24.83 -6.39
N LEU A 119 -9.41 25.41 -6.96
CA LEU A 119 -9.38 25.82 -8.36
C LEU A 119 -9.52 24.64 -9.33
N MET A 120 -8.86 23.51 -9.02
CA MET A 120 -9.00 22.28 -9.81
C MET A 120 -10.44 21.75 -9.73
N ALA A 121 -11.01 21.62 -8.54
CA ALA A 121 -12.39 21.18 -8.36
C ALA A 121 -13.40 22.08 -9.10
N SER A 122 -13.18 23.40 -9.10
CA SER A 122 -14.00 24.38 -9.83
C SER A 122 -13.94 24.20 -11.34
N LYS A 123 -12.77 23.87 -11.91
CA LYS A 123 -12.62 23.59 -13.35
C LYS A 123 -13.39 22.35 -13.80
N TYR A 124 -13.48 21.32 -12.95
CA TYR A 124 -14.18 20.07 -13.31
C TYR A 124 -15.71 20.16 -13.17
N LYS A 125 -16.25 21.04 -12.31
CA LYS A 125 -17.71 21.21 -12.15
C LYS A 125 -18.41 21.87 -13.36
N LYS A 126 -17.66 22.41 -14.33
CA LYS A 126 -18.23 23.11 -15.51
C LYS A 126 -18.68 22.19 -16.66
N LYS A 127 -18.64 20.87 -16.50
CA LYS A 127 -18.91 19.87 -17.58
C LYS A 127 -20.04 18.87 -17.27
N SER A 128 -21.00 19.20 -16.40
CA SER A 128 -22.23 18.41 -16.24
C SER A 128 -23.45 19.26 -16.47
#